data_AF-A0A554LI21-F1
#
_entry.id   AF-A0A554LI21-F1
#
_cell.length_a   1.000
_cell.length_b   1.000
_cell.length_c   1.000
_cell.angle_alpha   90.00
_cell.angle_beta   90.00
_cell.angle_gamma   90.00
#
_symmetry.space_group_name_H-M   'P 1'
#
loop_
_entity.id
_entity.type
_entity.pdbx_description
1 polymer ?
#
loop_
_entity_poly.entity_id
_entity_poly.type
_entity_poly.pdbx_seq_one_letter_code
_entity_poly.pdbx_strand_id
1 'polypeptide(L)'
;MSIFEKAPYRKSAFRVKKPIRSFRDLEVYQRASQCATEILTKVIPMLDEGKSPIRDKMVEVALRIPEAIAEAHSRRFEAKDEFNILETALECCNKAVVYLEQARDIYLRDTEGTALCEDLIKRYILLRRKTFNLLKAWQKFGGYSRADRVKIGVVSGARNDTNFETGTRNDTNFPDSQS
;
A
#
# COMPACT_ATOMS: atom_id res chain seq x y z
N MET A 1 29.48 31.12 5.48
CA MET A 1 28.13 31.24 6.07
C MET A 1 27.47 29.87 6.02
N SER A 2 27.01 29.34 7.16
CA SER A 2 26.51 27.96 7.29
C SER A 2 25.01 27.88 6.95
N ILE A 3 24.63 26.99 6.03
CA ILE A 3 23.28 26.87 5.43
C ILE A 3 22.53 25.66 5.99
N PHE A 4 22.56 25.45 7.31
CA PHE A 4 21.79 24.38 7.96
C PHE A 4 20.90 24.95 9.07
N GLU A 5 19.86 25.68 8.67
CA GLU A 5 18.76 26.01 9.58
C GLU A 5 17.77 24.83 9.58
N LYS A 6 17.80 24.04 10.65
CA LYS A 6 16.87 22.91 10.83
C LYS A 6 15.45 23.46 10.99
N ALA A 7 14.54 23.06 10.10
CA ALA A 7 13.13 23.42 10.19
C ALA A 7 12.55 23.05 11.59
N PRO A 8 11.82 23.95 12.26
CA PRO A 8 11.31 23.68 13.60
C PRO A 8 10.28 22.54 13.57
N TYR A 9 10.45 21.58 14.48
CA TYR A 9 9.52 20.47 14.67
C TYR A 9 8.12 21.00 15.01
N ARG A 10 7.19 20.92 14.05
CA ARG A 10 5.78 21.23 14.29
C ARG A 10 5.15 20.10 15.09
N LYS A 11 5.03 20.28 16.41
CA LYS A 11 4.16 19.45 17.27
C LYS A 11 2.74 19.54 16.71
N SER A 12 2.26 18.47 16.06
CA SER A 12 0.86 18.36 15.72
C SER A 12 0.05 18.27 17.02
N ALA A 13 -0.96 19.11 17.17
CA ALA A 13 -1.83 19.11 18.35
C ALA A 13 -2.44 17.71 18.52
N PHE A 14 -2.34 17.14 19.72
CA PHE A 14 -2.98 15.87 20.05
C PHE A 14 -4.50 16.04 19.95
N ARG A 15 -5.09 15.54 18.87
CA ARG A 15 -6.55 15.41 18.74
C ARG A 15 -6.94 13.99 19.09
N VAL A 16 -7.85 13.85 20.04
CA VAL A 16 -8.50 12.57 20.34
C VAL A 16 -9.19 12.09 19.06
N LYS A 17 -8.78 10.93 18.55
CA LYS A 17 -9.41 10.33 17.37
C LYS A 17 -10.84 9.95 17.73
N LYS A 18 -11.79 10.24 16.84
CA LYS A 18 -13.19 9.82 17.02
C LYS A 18 -13.23 8.29 17.16
N PRO A 19 -14.03 7.75 18.10
CA PRO A 19 -14.26 6.31 18.19
C PRO A 19 -14.81 5.77 16.86
N ILE A 20 -14.27 4.65 16.40
CA ILE A 20 -14.75 3.95 15.20
C ILE A 20 -16.00 3.17 15.59
N ARG A 21 -17.17 3.54 15.04
CA ARG A 21 -18.45 2.87 15.28
C ARG A 21 -18.88 2.03 14.09
N SER A 22 -18.52 2.45 12.88
CA SER A 22 -18.85 1.79 11.62
C SER A 22 -17.62 1.72 10.71
N PHE A 23 -17.66 0.81 9.71
CA PHE A 23 -16.65 0.77 8.65
C PHE A 23 -16.55 2.11 7.91
N ARG A 24 -17.65 2.88 7.88
CA ARG A 24 -17.70 4.24 7.31
C ARG A 24 -16.80 5.24 8.03
N ASP A 25 -16.40 4.97 9.27
CA ASP A 25 -15.46 5.80 10.03
C ASP A 25 -13.99 5.48 9.70
N LEU A 26 -13.72 4.39 8.97
CA LEU A 26 -12.38 4.03 8.56
C LEU A 26 -11.92 4.93 7.41
N GLU A 27 -10.81 5.66 7.63
CA GLU A 27 -10.19 6.50 6.59
C GLU A 27 -9.87 5.68 5.32
N VAL A 28 -9.45 4.42 5.48
CA VAL A 28 -9.18 3.53 4.35
C VAL A 28 -10.43 3.23 3.53
N TYR A 29 -11.59 3.05 4.17
CA TYR A 29 -12.85 2.83 3.49
C TYR A 29 -13.27 4.07 2.70
N GLN A 30 -13.23 5.25 3.36
CA GLN A 30 -13.61 6.53 2.74
C GLN A 30 -12.78 6.81 1.48
N ARG A 31 -11.46 6.63 1.58
CA ARG A 31 -10.55 6.82 0.44
C ARG A 31 -10.75 5.77 -0.66
N ALA A 32 -10.94 4.51 -0.29
CA ALA A 32 -11.24 3.44 -1.25
C ALA A 32 -12.51 3.73 -2.04
N SER A 33 -13.59 4.13 -1.34
CA SER A 33 -14.86 4.48 -1.94
C SER A 33 -14.72 5.67 -2.89
N GLN A 34 -13.98 6.72 -2.50
CA GLN A 34 -13.74 7.87 -3.35
C GLN A 34 -12.98 7.50 -4.63
N CYS A 35 -11.90 6.71 -4.51
CA CYS A 35 -11.13 6.28 -5.68
C CYS A 35 -11.98 5.40 -6.62
N ALA A 36 -12.81 4.50 -6.07
CA ALA A 36 -13.71 3.68 -6.85
C ALA A 36 -14.74 4.53 -7.62
N THR A 37 -15.35 5.52 -6.97
CA THR A 37 -16.27 6.46 -7.62
C THR A 37 -15.58 7.21 -8.76
N GLU A 38 -14.36 7.70 -8.56
CA GLU A 38 -13.62 8.41 -9.61
C GLU A 38 -13.25 7.51 -10.79
N ILE A 39 -12.85 6.26 -10.54
CA ILE A 39 -12.65 5.27 -11.61
C ILE A 39 -13.94 5.09 -12.41
N LEU A 40 -15.06 4.78 -11.74
CA LEU A 40 -16.32 4.46 -12.42
C LEU A 40 -16.92 5.66 -13.16
N THR A 41 -16.77 6.88 -12.64
CA THR A 41 -17.39 8.08 -13.21
C THR A 41 -16.52 8.81 -14.22
N LYS A 42 -15.19 8.65 -14.16
CA LYS A 42 -14.26 9.38 -15.03
C LYS A 42 -13.43 8.47 -15.92
N VAL A 43 -12.78 7.46 -15.34
CA VAL A 43 -11.86 6.59 -16.11
C VAL A 43 -12.62 5.62 -17.00
N ILE A 44 -13.66 4.97 -16.48
CA ILE A 44 -14.43 3.97 -17.26
C ILE A 44 -15.09 4.58 -18.50
N PRO A 45 -15.73 5.75 -18.46
CA PRO A 45 -16.24 6.41 -19.67
C PRO A 45 -15.16 6.74 -20.70
N MET A 46 -13.92 7.01 -20.27
CA MET A 46 -12.80 7.25 -21.19
C MET A 46 -12.29 5.96 -21.85
N LEU A 47 -12.62 4.78 -21.29
CA LEU A 47 -12.28 3.48 -21.88
C LEU A 47 -13.35 2.94 -22.85
N ASP A 48 -14.49 3.63 -23.00
CA ASP A 48 -15.65 3.19 -23.78
C ASP A 48 -15.46 3.35 -25.31
N GLU A 49 -14.42 4.05 -25.78
CA GLU A 49 -14.17 4.23 -27.22
C GLU A 49 -13.72 2.95 -27.95
N GLY A 50 -13.45 1.84 -27.25
CA GLY A 50 -13.15 0.58 -27.90
C GLY A 50 -12.96 -0.59 -26.96
N LYS A 51 -14.04 -1.33 -26.65
CA LYS A 51 -14.09 -2.70 -26.06
C LYS A 51 -12.84 -3.08 -25.26
N SER A 52 -12.46 -2.25 -24.28
CA SER A 52 -11.21 -2.46 -23.59
C SER A 52 -11.34 -3.67 -22.67
N PRO A 53 -10.56 -4.75 -22.85
CA PRO A 53 -10.68 -5.97 -22.04
C PRO A 53 -10.34 -5.76 -20.56
N ILE A 54 -9.81 -4.58 -20.21
CA ILE A 54 -9.50 -4.20 -18.83
C ILE A 54 -10.64 -3.45 -18.13
N ARG A 55 -11.65 -2.98 -18.88
CA ARG A 55 -12.76 -2.18 -18.35
C ARG A 55 -13.48 -2.90 -17.20
N ASP A 56 -14.00 -4.08 -17.48
CA ASP A 56 -14.80 -4.83 -16.51
C ASP A 56 -13.95 -5.31 -15.33
N LYS A 57 -12.70 -5.68 -15.59
CA LYS A 57 -11.73 -6.05 -14.54
C LYS A 57 -11.42 -4.87 -13.61
N MET A 58 -11.31 -3.66 -14.18
CA MET A 58 -11.07 -2.45 -13.39
C MET A 58 -12.29 -2.07 -12.56
N VAL A 59 -13.50 -2.21 -13.10
CA VAL A 59 -14.75 -2.02 -12.32
C VAL A 59 -14.81 -2.99 -11.15
N GLU A 60 -14.60 -4.29 -11.41
CA GLU A 60 -14.60 -5.34 -10.39
C GLU A 60 -13.61 -5.02 -9.26
N VAL A 61 -12.35 -4.77 -9.62
CA VAL A 61 -11.30 -4.49 -8.63
C VAL A 61 -11.54 -3.19 -7.87
N ALA A 62 -11.99 -2.13 -8.55
CA ALA A 62 -12.27 -0.84 -7.90
C ALA A 62 -13.37 -0.96 -6.84
N LEU A 63 -14.44 -1.71 -7.13
CA LEU A 63 -15.56 -1.94 -6.22
C LEU A 63 -15.22 -2.95 -5.10
N ARG A 64 -14.41 -3.96 -5.40
CA ARG A 64 -14.03 -5.00 -4.42
C ARG A 64 -13.24 -4.44 -3.24
N ILE A 65 -12.44 -3.39 -3.43
CA ILE A 65 -11.61 -2.81 -2.35
C ILE A 65 -12.46 -2.25 -1.19
N PRO A 66 -13.38 -1.29 -1.41
CA PRO A 66 -14.23 -0.79 -0.33
C PRO A 66 -15.17 -1.86 0.24
N GLU A 67 -15.63 -2.81 -0.58
CA GLU A 67 -16.43 -3.95 -0.13
C GLU A 67 -15.64 -4.83 0.85
N ALA A 68 -14.44 -5.27 0.48
CA ALA A 68 -13.57 -6.09 1.31
C ALA A 68 -13.24 -5.39 2.65
N ILE A 69 -13.01 -4.09 2.65
CA ILE A 69 -12.78 -3.34 3.89
C ILE A 69 -14.02 -3.37 4.80
N ALA A 70 -15.22 -3.19 4.24
CA ALA A 70 -16.47 -3.25 5.00
C ALA A 70 -16.77 -4.67 5.50
N GLU A 71 -16.50 -5.68 4.67
CA GLU A 71 -16.64 -7.10 4.99
C GLU A 71 -15.71 -7.50 6.14
N ALA A 72 -14.41 -7.16 6.04
CA ALA A 72 -13.43 -7.41 7.09
C ALA A 72 -13.81 -6.73 8.42
N HIS A 73 -14.29 -5.49 8.36
CA HIS A 73 -14.77 -4.78 9.54
C HIS A 73 -15.98 -5.47 10.20
N SER A 74 -16.84 -6.12 9.40
CA SER A 74 -18.02 -6.83 9.90
C SER A 74 -17.65 -8.15 10.57
N ARG A 75 -16.64 -8.85 10.03
CA ARG A 75 -16.12 -10.12 10.57
C ARG A 75 -15.01 -9.96 11.61
N ARG A 76 -14.71 -8.74 12.06
CA ARG A 76 -13.59 -8.47 13.00
C ARG A 76 -13.64 -9.19 14.36
N PHE A 77 -14.76 -9.84 14.67
CA PHE A 77 -14.96 -10.63 15.89
C PHE A 77 -14.99 -12.14 15.62
N GLU A 78 -15.04 -12.54 14.35
CA GLU A 78 -14.91 -13.94 13.91
C GLU A 78 -13.40 -14.23 13.80
N ALA A 79 -12.96 -15.41 14.23
CA ALA A 79 -11.52 -15.67 14.35
C ALA A 79 -10.84 -15.82 12.97
N LYS A 80 -9.96 -14.86 12.62
CA LYS A 80 -8.94 -14.86 11.54
C LYS A 80 -9.42 -14.58 10.11
N ASP A 81 -10.72 -14.61 9.82
CA ASP A 81 -11.23 -14.32 8.47
C ASP A 81 -11.02 -12.85 8.05
N GLU A 82 -11.05 -11.92 9.01
CA GLU A 82 -10.91 -10.49 8.78
C GLU A 82 -9.57 -10.11 8.15
N PHE A 83 -8.51 -10.88 8.44
CA PHE A 83 -7.18 -10.63 7.89
C PHE A 83 -7.08 -11.06 6.42
N ASN A 84 -7.59 -12.24 6.09
CA ASN A 84 -7.61 -12.73 4.71
C ASN A 84 -8.42 -11.80 3.80
N ILE A 85 -9.52 -11.24 4.32
CA ILE A 85 -10.33 -10.27 3.58
C ILE A 85 -9.57 -8.93 3.42
N LEU A 86 -8.87 -8.45 4.44
CA LEU A 86 -8.00 -7.27 4.29
C LEU A 86 -6.83 -7.52 3.31
N GLU A 87 -6.28 -8.73 3.27
CA GLU A 87 -5.27 -9.13 2.28
C GLU A 87 -5.84 -9.11 0.85
N THR A 88 -7.10 -9.53 0.67
CA THR A 88 -7.82 -9.35 -0.60
C THR A 88 -7.89 -7.87 -1.00
N ALA A 89 -8.21 -6.98 -0.05
CA ALA A 89 -8.21 -5.53 -0.34
C ALA A 89 -6.81 -5.02 -0.75
N LEU A 90 -5.73 -5.54 -0.15
CA LEU A 90 -4.35 -5.20 -0.52
C LEU A 90 -3.99 -5.70 -1.93
N GLU A 91 -4.38 -6.93 -2.27
CA GLU A 91 -4.21 -7.50 -3.60
C GLU A 91 -4.97 -6.68 -4.64
N CYS A 92 -6.23 -6.34 -4.38
CA CYS A 92 -7.03 -5.51 -5.26
C CYS A 92 -6.42 -4.10 -5.42
N CYS A 93 -5.82 -3.50 -4.40
CA CYS A 93 -5.09 -2.23 -4.57
C CYS A 93 -3.95 -2.35 -5.59
N ASN A 94 -3.20 -3.47 -5.57
CA ASN A 94 -2.15 -3.71 -6.55
C ASN A 94 -2.73 -3.91 -7.96
N LYS A 95 -3.80 -4.70 -8.09
CA LYS A 95 -4.48 -4.90 -9.38
C LYS A 95 -5.03 -3.59 -9.95
N ALA A 96 -5.57 -2.71 -9.10
CA ALA A 96 -6.06 -1.40 -9.51
C ALA A 96 -4.93 -0.54 -10.10
N VAL A 97 -3.75 -0.55 -9.48
CA VAL A 97 -2.56 0.14 -10.03
C VAL A 97 -2.21 -0.41 -11.41
N VAL A 98 -2.14 -1.74 -11.56
CA VAL A 98 -1.84 -2.38 -12.85
C VAL A 98 -2.86 -1.99 -13.92
N TYR A 99 -4.15 -2.02 -13.62
CA TYR A 99 -5.17 -1.65 -14.60
C TYR A 99 -5.17 -0.15 -14.93
N LEU A 100 -4.84 0.72 -13.98
CA LEU A 100 -4.68 2.15 -14.24
C LEU A 100 -3.43 2.44 -15.09
N GLU A 101 -2.33 1.72 -14.89
CA GLU A 101 -1.14 1.80 -15.74
C GLU A 101 -1.48 1.35 -17.17
N GLN A 102 -2.20 0.23 -17.32
CA GLN A 102 -2.65 -0.24 -18.63
C GLN A 102 -3.62 0.74 -19.30
N ALA A 103 -4.56 1.31 -18.55
CA ALA A 103 -5.45 2.36 -19.05
C ALA A 103 -4.65 3.55 -19.58
N ARG A 104 -3.73 4.08 -18.76
CA ARG A 104 -2.86 5.22 -19.08
C ARG A 104 -1.99 4.96 -20.30
N ASP A 105 -1.34 3.81 -20.37
CA ASP A 105 -0.27 3.56 -21.36
C ASP A 105 -0.79 3.05 -22.71
N ILE A 106 -1.97 2.41 -22.73
CA ILE A 106 -2.49 1.73 -23.92
C ILE A 106 -3.73 2.43 -24.49
N TYR A 107 -4.65 2.84 -23.63
CA TYR A 107 -6.00 3.23 -24.05
C TYR A 107 -6.21 4.74 -24.04
N LEU A 108 -5.65 5.45 -23.07
CA LEU A 108 -5.80 6.89 -22.94
C LEU A 108 -4.72 7.61 -23.75
N ARG A 109 -5.13 8.61 -24.53
CA ARG A 109 -4.22 9.41 -25.38
C ARG A 109 -4.20 10.88 -25.01
N ASP A 110 -5.23 11.33 -24.30
CA ASP A 110 -5.34 12.70 -23.83
C ASP A 110 -4.57 12.88 -22.50
N THR A 111 -4.11 14.11 -22.30
CA THR A 111 -3.31 14.47 -21.13
C THR A 111 -4.13 14.46 -19.83
N GLU A 112 -5.43 14.71 -19.90
CA GLU A 112 -6.32 14.73 -18.74
C GLU A 112 -6.51 13.32 -18.16
N GLY A 113 -6.89 12.35 -18.99
CA GLY A 113 -7.04 10.95 -18.62
C GLY A 113 -5.73 10.36 -18.10
N THR A 114 -4.62 10.67 -18.76
CA THR A 114 -3.27 10.25 -18.33
C THR A 114 -2.95 10.78 -16.92
N ALA A 115 -3.15 12.09 -16.68
CA ALA A 115 -2.89 12.71 -15.38
C ALA A 115 -3.82 12.18 -14.28
N LEU A 116 -5.09 11.92 -14.61
CA LEU A 116 -6.05 11.29 -13.70
C LEU A 116 -5.59 9.89 -13.28
N CYS A 117 -5.15 9.07 -14.23
CA CYS A 117 -4.60 7.73 -13.92
C CYS A 117 -3.37 7.82 -13.01
N GLU A 118 -2.43 8.73 -13.28
CA GLU A 118 -1.26 8.90 -12.41
C GLU A 118 -1.61 9.31 -10.98
N ASP A 119 -2.58 10.20 -10.82
CA ASP A 119 -3.06 10.60 -9.50
C ASP A 119 -3.76 9.44 -8.78
N LEU A 120 -4.63 8.69 -9.46
CA LEU A 120 -5.27 7.50 -8.91
C LEU A 120 -4.25 6.42 -8.51
N ILE A 121 -3.21 6.18 -9.31
CA ILE A 121 -2.12 5.25 -8.98
C ILE A 121 -1.46 5.66 -7.66
N LYS A 122 -1.08 6.93 -7.50
CA LYS A 122 -0.49 7.46 -6.26
C LYS A 122 -1.43 7.24 -5.07
N ARG A 123 -2.73 7.50 -5.26
CA ARG A 123 -3.76 7.28 -4.22
C ARG A 123 -3.91 5.81 -3.84
N TYR A 124 -3.90 4.88 -4.80
CA TYR A 124 -3.99 3.45 -4.51
C TYR A 124 -2.73 2.90 -3.81
N ILE A 125 -1.53 3.38 -4.15
CA ILE A 125 -0.29 3.04 -3.43
C ILE A 125 -0.37 3.50 -1.96
N LEU A 126 -0.84 4.73 -1.73
CA LEU A 126 -1.04 5.26 -0.39
C LEU A 126 -2.15 4.52 0.38
N LEU A 127 -3.25 4.21 -0.30
CA LEU A 127 -4.36 3.44 0.25
C LEU A 127 -3.90 2.06 0.70
N ARG A 128 -3.16 1.34 -0.16
CA ARG A 128 -2.57 0.04 0.19
C ARG A 128 -1.73 0.11 1.47
N ARG A 129 -0.87 1.13 1.59
CA ARG A 129 -0.06 1.33 2.80
C ARG A 129 -0.93 1.57 4.03
N LYS A 130 -2.00 2.35 3.92
CA LYS A 130 -2.95 2.58 5.02
C LYS A 130 -3.72 1.32 5.39
N THR A 131 -4.17 0.54 4.42
CA THR A 131 -4.85 -0.75 4.63
C THR A 131 -3.92 -1.76 5.30
N PHE A 132 -2.64 -1.80 4.91
CA PHE A 132 -1.64 -2.64 5.57
C PHE A 132 -1.42 -2.23 7.03
N ASN A 133 -1.37 -0.93 7.31
CA ASN A 133 -1.28 -0.44 8.68
C ASN A 133 -2.54 -0.78 9.50
N LEU A 134 -3.73 -0.77 8.89
CA LEU A 134 -4.96 -1.22 9.52
C LEU A 134 -4.86 -2.71 9.88
N LEU A 135 -4.44 -3.56 8.94
CA LEU A 135 -4.21 -4.99 9.15
C LEU A 135 -3.26 -5.22 10.34
N LYS A 136 -2.10 -4.54 10.37
CA LYS A 136 -1.15 -4.63 11.49
C LYS A 136 -1.74 -4.16 12.81
N ALA A 137 -2.53 -3.10 12.79
CA ALA A 137 -3.19 -2.60 13.99
C ALA A 137 -4.15 -3.65 14.56
N TRP A 138 -5.00 -4.25 13.73
CA TRP A 138 -5.95 -5.28 14.16
C TRP A 138 -5.26 -6.55 14.65
N GLN A 139 -4.18 -6.98 14.00
CA GLN A 139 -3.35 -8.08 14.47
C GLN A 139 -2.76 -7.83 15.87
N LYS A 140 -2.44 -6.58 16.20
CA LYS A 140 -1.92 -6.21 17.53
C LYS A 140 -3.00 -6.23 18.61
N PHE A 141 -4.23 -5.81 18.29
CA PHE A 141 -5.33 -5.76 19.24
C PHE A 141 -6.01 -7.11 19.48
N GLY A 142 -6.02 -8.01 18.49
CA GLY A 142 -6.69 -9.32 18.58
C GLY A 142 -6.03 -10.37 19.49
N GLY A 143 -5.09 -10.01 20.37
CA GLY A 143 -4.46 -10.95 21.31
C GLY A 143 -3.60 -12.05 20.66
N TYR A 144 -3.33 -11.99 19.36
CA TYR A 144 -2.60 -13.04 18.63
C TYR A 144 -1.18 -13.23 19.17
N SER A 145 -0.83 -14.51 19.41
CA SER A 145 0.46 -14.97 19.93
C SER A 145 1.63 -14.54 19.03
N ARG A 146 2.81 -14.39 19.63
CA ARG A 146 4.06 -14.10 18.88
C ARG A 146 4.34 -15.12 17.79
N ALA A 147 3.88 -16.37 17.94
CA ALA A 147 4.01 -17.44 16.93
C ALA A 147 3.12 -17.22 15.70
N ASP A 148 1.89 -16.72 15.88
CA ASP A 148 0.99 -16.38 14.76
C ASP A 148 1.58 -15.23 13.92
N ARG A 149 2.30 -14.29 14.56
CA ARG A 149 2.94 -13.14 13.91
C ARG A 149 4.15 -13.51 13.03
N VAL A 150 4.83 -14.61 13.33
CA VAL A 150 5.97 -15.11 12.54
C VAL A 150 5.50 -15.74 11.23
N LYS A 151 4.39 -16.50 11.27
CA LYS A 151 3.80 -17.12 10.07
C LYS A 151 3.24 -16.09 9.08
N ILE A 152 2.82 -14.91 9.57
CA ILE A 152 2.25 -13.82 8.76
C ILE A 152 3.35 -12.81 8.32
N GLY A 153 4.64 -13.15 8.47
CA GLY A 153 5.75 -12.35 7.95
C GLY A 153 5.95 -10.98 8.63
N VAL A 154 5.59 -10.84 9.91
CA VAL A 154 5.59 -9.53 10.61
C VAL A 154 6.88 -9.24 11.39
N VAL A 155 7.80 -10.18 11.51
CA VAL A 155 9.09 -9.93 12.19
C VAL A 155 10.14 -9.50 11.16
N SER A 156 10.13 -8.21 10.81
CA SER A 156 11.31 -7.51 10.31
C SER A 156 11.72 -6.52 11.39
N GLY A 157 12.89 -6.76 11.99
CA GLY A 157 13.48 -5.86 12.99
C GLY A 157 14.02 -6.54 14.24
N ALA A 158 14.86 -7.55 14.09
CA ALA A 158 15.93 -7.77 15.07
C ALA A 158 17.20 -7.20 14.44
N ARG A 159 17.59 -5.98 14.86
CA ARG A 159 19.00 -5.59 14.80
C ARG A 159 19.72 -6.54 15.73
N ASN A 160 20.58 -7.38 15.17
CA ASN A 160 21.70 -7.94 15.92
C ASN A 160 22.95 -7.55 15.14
N ASP A 161 23.64 -6.58 15.74
CA ASP A 161 25.01 -6.22 15.45
C ASP A 161 25.88 -7.47 15.69
N THR A 162 26.50 -7.98 14.63
CA THR A 162 27.66 -8.87 14.74
C THR A 162 28.65 -8.51 13.64
N ASN A 163 29.72 -7.85 14.09
CA ASN A 163 31.10 -7.95 13.61
C ASN A 163 31.36 -7.56 12.15
N PHE A 164 31.52 -6.25 11.94
CA PHE A 164 32.44 -5.76 10.92
C PHE A 164 33.86 -5.85 11.52
N GLU A 165 34.50 -7.00 11.35
CA GLU A 165 35.93 -7.13 11.67
C GLU A 165 36.73 -6.20 10.77
N THR A 166 37.52 -5.40 11.45
CA THR A 166 38.47 -4.41 10.94
C THR A 166 39.43 -5.04 9.95
N GLY A 167 39.47 -4.48 8.73
CA GLY A 167 40.54 -4.75 7.78
C GLY A 167 41.89 -4.33 8.35
N THR A 168 42.69 -5.31 8.75
CA THR A 168 44.14 -5.17 8.85
C THR A 168 44.75 -5.46 7.49
N ARG A 169 45.35 -4.42 6.91
CA ARG A 169 46.34 -4.52 5.84
C ARG A 169 47.38 -5.59 6.22
N ASN A 170 47.70 -6.46 5.27
CA ASN A 170 49.06 -6.96 5.12
C ASN A 170 49.36 -7.07 3.63
N ASP A 171 50.27 -6.20 3.21
CA ASP A 171 51.03 -6.30 1.99
C ASP A 171 51.78 -7.64 1.98
N THR A 172 51.82 -8.34 0.84
CA THR A 172 53.05 -8.89 0.23
C THR A 172 52.74 -9.78 -0.97
N ASN A 173 53.52 -9.55 -2.03
CA ASN A 173 53.93 -10.49 -3.09
C ASN A 173 52.99 -10.75 -4.27
N PHE A 174 53.10 -9.86 -5.26
CA PHE A 174 53.22 -10.26 -6.66
C PHE A 174 54.57 -10.96 -6.89
N PRO A 175 54.61 -12.05 -7.67
CA PRO A 175 55.77 -12.36 -8.49
C PRO A 175 55.43 -12.13 -9.97
N ASP A 176 56.11 -11.15 -10.56
CA ASP A 176 56.39 -11.13 -11.99
C ASP A 176 57.42 -12.20 -12.34
N SER A 177 57.36 -12.64 -13.61
CA SER A 177 58.42 -13.24 -14.46
C SER A 177 58.01 -14.63 -14.97
N GLN A 178 57.49 -14.71 -16.20
CA GLN A 178 58.23 -14.87 -17.47
C GLN A 178 58.82 -16.27 -17.69
N SER A 179 58.31 -16.96 -18.71
CA SER A 179 59.04 -17.38 -19.93
C SER A 179 58.05 -18.00 -20.91
#